data_AF-A0AB39N9K6-F1
#
_entry.id   AF-A0AB39N9K6-F1
#
_cell.length_a   1.000
_cell.length_b   1.000
_cell.length_c   1.000
_cell.angle_alpha   90.00
_cell.angle_beta   90.00
_cell.angle_gamma   90.00
#
_symmetry.space_group_name_H-M   'P 1'
#
loop_
_entity.id
_entity.type
_entity.pdbx_description
1 polymer ?
#
loop_
_entity_poly.entity_id
_entity_poly.type
_entity_poly.pdbx_seq_one_letter_code
_entity_poly.pdbx_strand_id
1 'polypeptide(L)' 'MAATRHKTTQEPPVELPVGFNAWLLDCAPVADCARCQSEWRKLNACKKAGKIAQAARHASAVREHAGGGHS' A
#
# COMPACT_ATOMS: atom_id res chain seq x y z
N MET A 1 -13.66 -40.30 27.16
CA MET A 1 -14.08 -39.21 26.26
C MET A 1 -12.82 -38.45 25.85
N ALA A 2 -12.45 -38.50 24.57
CA ALA A 2 -11.20 -37.89 24.09
C ALA A 2 -11.40 -36.39 23.85
N ALA A 3 -10.63 -35.55 24.54
CA ALA A 3 -10.63 -34.11 24.35
C ALA A 3 -9.87 -33.76 23.05
N THR A 4 -10.57 -33.26 22.05
CA THR A 4 -9.98 -32.75 20.81
C THR A 4 -9.22 -31.46 21.11
N ARG A 5 -7.89 -31.53 21.16
CA ARG A 5 -7.00 -30.37 21.31
C ARG A 5 -6.95 -29.61 19.98
N HIS A 6 -7.76 -28.56 19.85
CA HIS A 6 -7.69 -27.64 18.72
C HIS A 6 -6.33 -26.92 18.72
N LYS A 7 -5.47 -27.22 17.74
CA LYS A 7 -4.23 -26.49 17.50
C LYS A 7 -4.58 -25.22 16.73
N THR A 8 -4.87 -24.14 17.45
CA THR A 8 -5.01 -22.82 16.85
C THR A 8 -3.61 -22.37 16.40
N THR A 9 -3.30 -22.53 15.12
CA THR A 9 -2.18 -21.82 14.50
C THR A 9 -2.60 -20.35 14.48
N GLN A 10 -2.33 -19.62 15.56
CA GLN A 10 -2.47 -18.17 15.56
C GLN A 10 -1.33 -17.63 14.71
N GLU A 11 -1.66 -17.16 13.51
CA GLU A 11 -0.71 -16.41 12.70
C GLU A 11 -0.23 -15.21 13.52
N PRO A 12 1.08 -14.92 13.55
CA PRO A 12 1.60 -13.80 14.31
C PRO A 12 0.91 -12.50 13.86
N PRO A 13 0.64 -11.57 14.79
CA PRO A 13 0.03 -10.28 14.46
C PRO A 13 0.81 -9.59 13.34
N VAL A 14 0.12 -9.20 12.27
CA VAL A 14 0.73 -8.38 11.22
C VAL A 14 1.03 -7.00 11.79
N GLU A 15 2.29 -6.60 11.75
CA GLU A 15 2.67 -5.22 12.06
C GLU A 15 2.15 -4.29 10.98
N LEU A 16 1.12 -3.53 11.32
CA LEU A 16 0.61 -2.49 10.44
C LEU A 16 1.58 -1.31 10.44
N PRO A 17 1.97 -0.80 9.26
CA PRO A 17 2.76 0.40 9.16
C PRO A 17 2.00 1.59 9.75
N VAL A 18 2.72 2.45 10.46
CA VAL A 18 2.17 3.65 11.11
C VAL A 18 2.65 4.94 10.42
N GLY A 19 1.92 6.03 10.65
CA GLY A 19 2.29 7.38 10.20
C GLY A 19 2.50 7.47 8.69
N PHE A 20 3.68 7.96 8.28
CA PHE A 20 4.00 8.18 6.86
C PHE A 20 3.93 6.89 6.02
N ASN A 21 4.32 5.74 6.57
CA ASN A 21 4.24 4.47 5.86
C ASN A 21 2.80 4.00 5.65
N ALA A 22 1.91 4.27 6.62
CA ALA A 22 0.47 4.06 6.48
C ALA A 22 -0.11 4.98 5.40
N TRP A 23 0.27 6.26 5.45
CA TRP A 23 -0.15 7.26 4.47
C TRP A 23 0.31 6.91 3.03
N LEU A 24 1.46 6.26 2.85
CA LEU A 24 1.89 5.77 1.55
C LEU A 24 1.12 4.55 1.04
N LEU A 25 0.46 3.78 1.92
CA LEU A 25 -0.37 2.62 1.56
C LEU A 25 -1.82 2.98 1.34
N ASP A 26 -2.26 4.11 1.89
CA ASP A 26 -3.59 4.70 1.71
C ASP A 26 -3.80 5.30 0.30
N CYS A 27 -2.96 4.95 -0.69
CA CYS A 27 -3.23 5.34 -2.08
C CYS A 27 -3.99 4.22 -2.78
N ALA A 28 -5.17 4.54 -3.30
CA ALA A 28 -5.97 3.65 -4.13
C ALA A 28 -5.76 4.02 -5.62
N PRO A 29 -4.85 3.35 -6.36
CA PRO A 29 -4.77 3.54 -7.80
C PRO A 29 -6.05 3.03 -8.46
N VAL A 30 -6.57 3.75 -9.44
CA VAL A 30 -7.73 3.30 -10.22
C VAL A 30 -7.37 2.09 -11.06
N ALA A 31 -8.22 1.06 -10.99
CA ALA A 31 -8.10 -0.13 -11.82
C ALA A 31 -8.10 0.26 -13.31
N ASP A 32 -7.28 -0.40 -14.12
CA ASP A 32 -7.14 -0.16 -15.57
C ASP A 32 -6.63 1.23 -15.98
N CYS A 33 -6.18 2.07 -15.06
CA CYS A 33 -5.49 3.31 -15.40
C CYS A 33 -3.97 3.14 -15.49
N ALA A 34 -3.43 3.21 -16.70
CA ALA A 34 -2.00 3.07 -16.95
C ALA A 34 -1.13 4.06 -16.14
N ARG A 35 -1.60 5.30 -15.96
CA ARG A 35 -0.89 6.32 -15.17
C ARG A 35 -0.88 5.98 -13.69
N CYS A 36 -2.04 5.68 -13.09
CA CYS A 36 -2.13 5.26 -11.69
C CYS A 36 -1.25 4.02 -11.42
N GLN A 37 -1.29 3.02 -12.31
CA GLN A 37 -0.49 1.80 -12.18
C GLN A 37 1.02 2.04 -12.33
N SER A 38 1.43 3.00 -13.17
CA SER A 38 2.83 3.38 -13.33
C SER A 38 3.37 4.11 -12.09
N GLU A 39 2.64 5.12 -11.61
CA GLU A 39 3.01 5.87 -10.41
C GLU A 39 2.99 4.98 -9.15
N TRP A 40 2.05 4.05 -9.06
CA TRP A 40 2.01 3.05 -7.99
C TRP A 40 3.25 2.14 -7.99
N ARG A 41 3.71 1.71 -9.17
CA ARG A 41 4.96 0.92 -9.29
C ARG A 41 6.18 1.73 -8.85
N LYS A 42 6.29 3.00 -9.26
CA LYS A 42 7.39 3.90 -8.87
C LYS A 42 7.39 4.19 -7.36
N LEU A 43 6.20 4.40 -6.77
CA LEU A 43 6.02 4.54 -5.33
C LEU A 43 6.61 3.34 -4.59
N ASN A 44 6.21 2.13 -4.99
CA ASN A 44 6.67 0.90 -4.35
C ASN A 44 8.18 0.70 -4.51
N ALA A 45 8.75 1.04 -5.66
CA ALA A 45 10.20 1.02 -5.87
C ALA A 45 10.93 2.03 -4.96
N CYS A 46 10.40 3.25 -4.83
CA CYS A 46 10.96 4.28 -3.95
C CYS A 46 10.87 3.89 -2.47
N LYS A 47 9.77 3.26 -2.04
CA LYS A 47 9.62 2.70 -0.68
C LYS A 47 10.70 1.67 -0.39
N LYS A 48 10.88 0.70 -1.29
CA LYS A 48 11.92 -0.35 -1.14
C LYS A 48 13.33 0.22 -1.10
N ALA A 49 13.58 1.30 -1.84
CA ALA A 49 14.88 1.97 -1.88
C ALA A 49 15.11 3.00 -0.74
N GLY A 50 14.16 3.16 0.20
CA GLY A 50 14.25 4.17 1.27
C GLY A 50 14.15 5.62 0.77
N LYS A 51 13.69 5.85 -0.46
CA LYS A 51 13.56 7.18 -1.08
C LYS A 51 12.22 7.83 -0.69
N ILE A 52 12.09 8.16 0.59
CA ILE A 52 10.85 8.63 1.24
C ILE A 52 10.23 9.85 0.52
N ALA A 53 11.03 10.87 0.19
CA ALA A 53 10.53 12.06 -0.49
C ALA A 53 10.00 11.78 -1.91
N GLN A 54 10.63 10.85 -2.64
CA GLN A 54 10.16 10.45 -3.98
C GLN A 54 8.91 9.59 -3.87
N ALA A 55 8.86 8.68 -2.90
CA ALA A 55 7.65 7.91 -2.59
C ALA A 55 6.46 8.82 -2.26
N ALA A 56 6.69 9.91 -1.51
CA ALA A 56 5.66 10.91 -1.22
C ALA A 56 5.09 11.55 -2.49
N ARG A 57 5.97 11.94 -3.42
CA ARG A 57 5.56 12.57 -4.69
C ARG A 57 4.71 11.62 -5.53
N HIS A 58 5.12 10.37 -5.65
CA HIS A 58 4.35 9.36 -6.39
C HIS A 58 2.99 9.06 -5.71
N ALA A 59 2.94 9.03 -4.37
CA ALA A 59 1.70 8.86 -3.62
C ALA A 59 0.71 10.00 -3.88
N SER A 60 1.18 11.26 -3.84
CA SER A 60 0.36 12.42 -4.17
C SER A 60 -0.12 12.39 -5.62
N ALA A 61 0.74 12.01 -6.57
CA ALA A 61 0.37 11.88 -7.98
C ALA A 61 -0.72 10.82 -8.23
N VAL A 62 -0.67 9.69 -7.50
CA VAL A 62 -1.74 8.67 -7.56
C VAL A 62 -3.05 9.24 -7.01
N ARG A 63 -3.03 9.91 -5.85
CA ARG A 63 -4.24 10.49 -5.23
C ARG A 63 -4.87 11.59 -6.10
N GLU A 64 -4.06 12.49 -6.64
CA GLU A 64 -4.52 13.57 -7.52
C GLU A 64 -5.19 12.98 -8.77
N HIS A 65 -4.56 12.00 -9.41
CA HIS A 65 -5.13 11.39 -10.60
C HIS A 65 -6.41 10.61 -10.28
N ALA A 66 -6.41 9.80 -9.22
CA ALA A 66 -7.56 9.00 -8.82
C ALA A 66 -8.76 9.86 -8.38
N GLY A 67 -8.52 11.03 -7.78
CA GLY A 67 -9.57 11.92 -7.25
C GLY A 67 -10.30 12.79 -8.28
N GLY A 68 -9.91 12.75 -9.56
CA GLY A 68 -10.57 13.56 -10.59
C GLY A 68 -9.81 13.78 -11.89
N GLY A 69 -8.60 13.22 -12.04
CA GLY A 69 -7.80 13.31 -13.27
C GLY A 69 -8.18 12.30 -14.36
N HIS A 70 -9.30 11.59 -14.20
CA HIS A 70 -9.84 10.67 -15.21
C HIS A 70 -10.72 11.45 -16.19
N SER A 71 -10.08 12.23 -17.06
CA SER A 71 -10.70 12.91 -18.20
C SER A 71 -10.09 12.45 -19.52
#